data_AF-A0A2V9E2V4-F1
#
_entry.id   AF-A0A2V9E2V4-F1
#
_cell.length_a   1.000
_cell.length_b   1.000
_cell.length_c   1.000
_cell.angle_alpha   90.00
_cell.angle_beta   90.00
_cell.angle_gamma   90.00
#
_symmetry.space_group_name_H-M   'P 1'
#
loop_
_entity.id
_entity.type
_entity.pdbx_description
1 polymer ?
#
loop_
_entity_poly.entity_id
_entity_poly.type
_entity_poly.pdbx_seq_one_letter_code
_entity_poly.pdbx_strand_id
1 'polypeptide(L)'
;MKYVLIMLMIAAGVFAIAALRRALRTYLKFRGKRLVSCPETHKPAAVRIAATQLALKSTVGNGPLRLSECSRWPEREACGQECLAQIQEAPQACLVWTIINRWYQGQNCAYCHKPFGEIHWHDHPPALVDYERRTVEWDKIPTDKLQDALGTHWPVCWNCHIAETFRREHPELVLDRPAHSPTATGTS
;
A
#
# COMPACT_ATOMS: atom_id res chain seq x y z
N MET A 1 46.37 -9.58 29.49
CA MET A 1 46.19 -9.47 28.03
C MET A 1 44.99 -10.25 27.49
N LYS A 2 44.84 -11.55 27.78
CA LYS A 2 43.70 -12.37 27.30
C LYS A 2 42.31 -11.81 27.68
N TYR A 3 42.13 -11.38 28.94
CA TYR A 3 40.87 -10.78 29.40
C TYR A 3 40.54 -9.43 28.74
N VAL A 4 41.56 -8.64 28.41
CA VAL A 4 41.40 -7.35 27.71
C VAL A 4 40.93 -7.60 26.27
N LEU A 5 41.51 -8.58 25.58
CA LEU A 5 41.08 -8.97 24.23
C LEU A 5 39.65 -9.51 24.21
N ILE A 6 39.28 -10.33 25.20
CA ILE A 6 37.91 -10.85 25.34
C ILE A 6 36.92 -9.71 25.58
N MET A 7 37.24 -8.75 26.47
CA MET A 7 36.37 -7.58 26.71
C MET A 7 36.21 -6.71 25.47
N LEU A 8 37.27 -6.50 24.69
CA LEU A 8 37.20 -5.74 23.42
C LEU A 8 36.33 -6.44 22.37
N MET A 9 36.44 -7.76 22.25
CA MET A 9 35.60 -8.55 21.34
C MET A 9 34.11 -8.50 21.73
N ILE A 10 33.82 -8.59 23.03
CA ILE A 10 32.45 -8.46 23.54
C ILE A 10 31.90 -7.05 23.26
N ALA A 11 32.68 -6.01 23.56
CA ALA A 11 32.27 -4.62 23.30
C ALA A 11 32.00 -4.38 21.81
N ALA A 12 32.87 -4.87 20.92
CA ALA A 12 32.69 -4.79 19.48
C ALA A 12 31.44 -5.56 19.01
N GLY A 13 31.21 -6.76 19.56
CA GLY A 13 30.01 -7.57 19.27
C GLY A 13 28.71 -6.87 19.68
N VAL A 14 28.66 -6.31 20.89
CA VAL A 14 27.50 -5.54 21.39
C VAL A 14 27.25 -4.32 20.52
N PHE A 15 28.30 -3.57 20.16
CA PHE A 15 28.19 -2.41 19.27
C PHE A 15 27.66 -2.79 17.89
N ALA A 16 28.17 -3.87 17.30
CA ALA A 16 27.71 -4.36 15.99
C ALA A 16 26.22 -4.77 16.02
N ILE A 17 25.79 -5.48 17.07
CA ILE A 17 24.38 -5.87 17.25
C ILE A 17 23.49 -4.63 17.40
N ALA A 18 23.91 -3.64 18.19
CA ALA A 18 23.16 -2.41 18.39
C ALA A 18 23.02 -1.62 17.08
N ALA A 19 24.11 -1.48 16.32
CA ALA A 19 24.12 -0.83 15.01
C ALA A 19 23.19 -1.55 14.02
N LEU A 20 23.27 -2.88 13.94
CA LEU A 20 22.39 -3.68 13.07
C LEU A 20 20.91 -3.52 13.44
N ARG A 21 20.57 -3.54 14.73
CA ARG A 21 19.18 -3.34 15.19
C ARG A 21 18.66 -1.94 14.86
N ARG A 22 19.52 -0.92 14.88
CA ARG A 22 19.17 0.46 14.51
C ARG A 22 18.96 0.60 13.00
N ALA A 23 19.86 0.02 12.20
CA ALA A 23 19.74 -0.01 10.75
C ALA A 23 18.47 -0.75 10.31
N LEU A 24 18.21 -1.93 10.88
CA LEU A 24 17.01 -2.72 10.57
C LEU A 24 15.72 -1.97 10.92
N ARG A 25 15.65 -1.35 12.11
CA ARG A 25 14.48 -0.55 12.51
C ARG A 25 14.24 0.62 11.57
N THR A 26 15.30 1.31 11.16
CA THR A 26 15.21 2.43 10.21
C THR A 26 14.72 1.96 8.84
N TYR A 27 15.28 0.84 8.36
CA TYR A 27 14.85 0.24 7.10
C TYR A 27 13.37 -0.17 7.14
N LEU A 28 12.94 -0.90 8.18
CA LEU A 28 11.55 -1.33 8.35
C LEU A 28 10.58 -0.14 8.47
N LYS A 29 11.00 0.96 9.10
CA LYS A 29 10.19 2.18 9.23
C LYS A 29 10.02 2.90 7.89
N PHE A 30 11.08 2.97 7.07
CA PHE A 30 11.11 3.78 5.85
C PHE A 30 10.95 2.99 4.55
N ARG A 31 10.88 1.67 4.59
CA ARG A 31 10.56 0.84 3.41
C ARG A 31 9.13 1.09 2.90
N GLY A 32 8.89 0.74 1.64
CA GLY A 32 7.58 0.82 0.98
C GLY A 32 7.35 2.10 0.16
N LYS A 33 6.33 2.04 -0.72
CA LYS A 33 5.85 3.20 -1.48
C LYS A 33 4.99 4.08 -0.57
N ARG A 34 5.11 5.39 -0.73
CA ARG A 34 4.33 6.39 0.01
C ARG A 34 3.58 7.31 -0.95
N LEU A 35 2.44 7.77 -0.50
CA LEU A 35 1.68 8.81 -1.18
C LEU A 35 1.81 10.11 -0.39
N VAL A 36 2.22 11.18 -1.08
CA VAL A 36 2.39 12.52 -0.52
C VAL A 36 1.70 13.53 -1.41
N SER A 37 1.31 14.67 -0.84
CA SER A 37 0.88 15.81 -1.65
C SER A 37 2.11 16.58 -2.11
N CYS A 38 2.30 16.73 -3.42
CA CYS A 38 3.40 17.52 -3.97
C CYS A 38 3.20 19.00 -3.59
N PRO A 39 4.14 19.65 -2.87
CA PRO A 39 3.95 21.04 -2.41
C PRO A 39 3.85 22.03 -3.58
N GLU A 40 4.45 21.72 -4.73
CA GLU A 40 4.48 22.62 -5.88
C GLU A 40 3.23 22.52 -6.77
N THR A 41 2.58 21.35 -6.80
CA THR A 41 1.42 21.10 -7.69
C THR A 41 0.13 20.81 -6.94
N HIS A 42 0.22 20.58 -5.63
CA HIS A 42 -0.85 20.09 -4.74
C HIS A 42 -1.51 18.77 -5.20
N LYS A 43 -0.89 18.07 -6.15
CA LYS A 43 -1.37 16.78 -6.66
C LYS A 43 -0.74 15.61 -5.90
N PRO A 44 -1.44 14.47 -5.78
CA PRO A 44 -0.86 13.25 -5.23
C PRO A 44 0.37 12.82 -6.05
N ALA A 45 1.43 12.44 -5.35
CA ALA A 45 2.65 11.91 -5.93
C ALA A 45 3.07 10.65 -5.19
N ALA A 46 3.40 9.61 -5.95
CA ALA A 46 3.95 8.38 -5.41
C ALA A 46 5.47 8.54 -5.25
N VAL A 47 5.96 8.34 -4.04
CA VAL A 47 7.38 8.50 -3.71
C VAL A 47 7.92 7.29 -2.99
N ARG A 48 9.21 7.00 -3.20
CA ARG A 48 9.95 5.98 -2.45
C ARG A 48 11.17 6.63 -1.81
N ILE A 49 11.42 6.30 -0.55
CA ILE A 49 12.60 6.77 0.18
C ILE A 49 13.76 5.82 -0.12
N ALA A 50 14.97 6.36 -0.23
CA ALA A 50 16.21 5.58 -0.26
C ALA A 50 16.49 4.93 1.12
N ALA A 51 15.62 4.02 1.55
CA ALA A 51 15.60 3.44 2.89
C ALA A 51 16.88 2.64 3.21
N THR A 52 17.50 2.02 2.20
CA THR A 52 18.79 1.31 2.34
C THR A 52 19.92 2.26 2.66
N GLN A 53 20.06 3.35 1.90
CA GLN A 53 21.07 4.38 2.12
C GLN A 53 20.87 5.07 3.47
N LEU A 54 19.61 5.35 3.84
CA LEU A 54 19.26 5.92 5.14
C LEU A 54 19.61 4.97 6.28
N ALA A 55 19.29 3.68 6.17
CA ALA A 55 19.58 2.67 7.17
C ALA A 55 21.10 2.48 7.37
N LEU A 56 21.89 2.47 6.28
CA LEU A 56 23.34 2.36 6.38
C LEU A 56 23.94 3.56 7.15
N LYS A 57 23.49 4.77 6.82
CA LYS A 57 23.95 6.00 7.49
C LYS A 57 23.47 6.10 8.94
N SER A 58 22.34 5.47 9.28
CA SER A 58 21.76 5.46 10.64
C SER A 58 22.68 4.89 11.72
N THR A 59 23.73 4.15 11.33
CA THR A 59 24.72 3.53 12.22
C THR A 59 25.78 4.53 12.73
N VAL A 60 26.04 5.61 11.99
CA VAL A 60 27.03 6.66 12.34
C VAL A 60 26.34 7.98 12.73
N GLY A 61 25.05 8.15 12.43
CA GLY A 61 24.23 9.31 12.79
C GLY A 61 22.89 9.32 12.07
N ASN A 62 22.06 10.36 12.22
CA ASN A 62 20.84 10.47 11.41
C ASN A 62 21.20 11.09 10.05
N GLY A 63 21.22 10.28 8.98
CA GLY A 63 21.38 10.78 7.62
C GLY A 63 20.14 11.56 7.15
N PRO A 64 20.29 12.54 6.24
CA PRO A 64 19.14 13.23 5.67
C PRO A 64 18.25 12.25 4.90
N LEU A 65 16.93 12.39 5.03
CA LEU A 65 15.98 11.65 4.21
C LEU A 65 16.15 12.08 2.75
N ARG A 66 16.11 11.13 1.83
CA ARG A 66 16.18 11.37 0.40
C ARG A 66 15.22 10.44 -0.34
N LEU A 67 14.62 10.96 -1.39
CA LEU A 67 13.83 10.15 -2.32
C LEU A 67 14.76 9.32 -3.22
N SER A 68 14.40 8.05 -3.43
CA SER A 68 14.97 7.19 -4.46
C SER A 68 14.16 7.24 -5.75
N GLU A 69 12.85 7.44 -5.65
CA GLU A 69 11.92 7.45 -6.78
C GLU A 69 10.78 8.45 -6.50
N CYS A 70 10.30 9.10 -7.55
CA CYS A 70 9.12 9.96 -7.53
C CYS A 70 8.39 9.84 -8.87
N SER A 71 7.08 9.62 -8.86
CA SER A 71 6.27 9.52 -10.08
C SER A 71 6.27 10.80 -10.92
N ARG A 72 6.62 11.94 -10.32
CA ARG A 72 6.68 13.26 -10.97
C ARG A 72 8.09 13.73 -11.33
N TRP A 73 9.13 12.93 -11.08
CA TRP A 73 10.52 13.36 -11.29
C TRP A 73 10.87 13.70 -12.75
N PRO A 74 10.35 13.02 -13.79
CA PRO A 74 10.65 13.42 -15.17
C PRO A 74 10.17 14.83 -15.51
N GLU A 75 9.16 15.35 -14.80
CA GLU A 75 8.64 16.70 -14.98
C GLU A 75 9.48 17.76 -14.23
N ARG A 76 10.27 17.36 -13.22
CA ARG A 76 10.97 18.25 -12.27
C ARG A 76 12.29 17.64 -11.78
N GLU A 77 13.29 17.55 -12.66
CA GLU A 77 14.62 17.00 -12.35
C GLU A 77 15.30 17.67 -11.14
N ALA A 78 15.04 18.96 -10.93
CA ALA A 78 15.52 19.77 -9.80
C ALA A 78 14.51 19.89 -8.63
N CYS A 79 13.74 18.84 -8.33
CA CYS A 79 12.79 18.88 -7.20
C CYS A 79 13.50 19.02 -5.85
N GLY A 80 13.09 20.00 -5.04
CA GLY A 80 13.64 20.28 -3.70
C GLY A 80 13.30 19.25 -2.61
N GLN A 81 12.49 18.23 -2.93
CA GLN A 81 12.08 17.15 -2.02
C GLN A 81 11.40 17.63 -0.71
N GLU A 82 10.79 18.81 -0.71
CA GLU A 82 10.11 19.39 0.47
C GLU A 82 8.96 18.50 0.98
N CYS A 83 8.38 17.66 0.12
CA CYS A 83 7.37 16.66 0.51
C CYS A 83 7.90 15.63 1.53
N LEU A 84 9.21 15.51 1.72
CA LEU A 84 9.81 14.67 2.77
C LEU A 84 9.39 15.11 4.18
N ALA A 85 9.07 16.38 4.41
CA ALA A 85 8.59 16.87 5.69
C ALA A 85 7.30 16.14 6.13
N GLN A 86 6.36 15.95 5.21
CA GLN A 86 5.12 15.18 5.46
C GLN A 86 5.41 13.75 5.93
N ILE A 87 6.46 13.14 5.36
CA ILE A 87 6.87 11.77 5.71
C ILE A 87 7.61 11.73 7.05
N GLN A 88 8.33 12.78 7.42
CA GLN A 88 8.99 12.87 8.71
C GLN A 88 7.96 13.01 9.84
N GLU A 89 6.93 13.82 9.62
CA GLU A 89 5.82 14.03 10.55
C GLU A 89 4.97 12.78 10.72
N ALA A 90 4.53 12.17 9.61
CA ALA A 90 3.61 11.03 9.64
C ALA A 90 4.08 9.85 8.75
N PRO A 91 5.19 9.16 9.09
CA PRO A 91 5.81 8.15 8.22
C PRO A 91 4.89 6.98 7.85
N GLN A 92 3.98 6.62 8.76
CA GLN A 92 3.04 5.52 8.60
C GLN A 92 1.76 5.97 7.90
N ALA A 93 1.28 7.19 8.13
CA ALA A 93 0.06 7.67 7.49
C ALA A 93 0.23 7.83 5.97
N CYS A 94 1.43 8.19 5.51
CA CYS A 94 1.77 8.29 4.09
C CYS A 94 1.97 6.92 3.42
N LEU A 95 2.01 5.81 4.16
CA LEU A 95 2.15 4.48 3.55
C LEU A 95 0.88 4.14 2.78
N VAL A 96 1.05 3.75 1.52
CA VAL A 96 -0.04 3.33 0.63
C VAL A 96 -0.94 2.30 1.31
N TRP A 97 -0.33 1.33 1.99
CA TRP A 97 -1.06 0.28 2.70
C TRP A 97 -1.97 0.82 3.82
N THR A 98 -1.50 1.83 4.58
CA THR A 98 -2.29 2.46 5.65
C THR A 98 -3.46 3.26 5.07
N ILE A 99 -3.24 3.95 3.95
CA ILE A 99 -4.30 4.71 3.24
C ILE A 99 -5.38 3.75 2.74
N ILE A 100 -4.98 2.66 2.07
CA ILE A 100 -5.90 1.66 1.55
C ILE A 100 -6.68 0.97 2.67
N ASN A 101 -6.00 0.53 3.73
CA ASN A 101 -6.67 -0.13 4.85
C ASN A 101 -7.71 0.79 5.51
N ARG A 102 -7.37 2.07 5.72
CA ARG A 102 -8.32 3.07 6.23
C ARG A 102 -9.48 3.32 5.28
N TRP A 103 -9.23 3.32 3.98
CA TRP A 103 -10.30 3.51 3.00
C TRP A 103 -11.28 2.34 3.03
N TYR A 104 -10.83 1.09 3.04
CA TYR A 104 -11.73 -0.08 3.09
C TYR A 104 -12.43 -0.27 4.45
N GLN A 105 -11.88 0.26 5.54
CA GLN A 105 -12.48 0.16 6.88
C GLN A 105 -13.90 0.74 6.90
N GLY A 106 -14.86 -0.08 7.33
CA GLY A 106 -16.26 0.30 7.45
C GLY A 106 -17.02 0.37 6.11
N GLN A 107 -16.37 0.06 4.99
CA GLN A 107 -17.07 -0.05 3.71
C GLN A 107 -17.69 -1.43 3.49
N ASN A 108 -18.60 -1.51 2.52
CA ASN A 108 -19.24 -2.74 2.07
C ASN A 108 -18.93 -2.97 0.60
N CYS A 109 -18.74 -4.23 0.19
CA CYS A 109 -18.52 -4.58 -1.21
C CYS A 109 -19.69 -4.12 -2.09
N ALA A 110 -19.40 -3.47 -3.21
CA ALA A 110 -20.40 -2.96 -4.15
C ALA A 110 -21.33 -4.06 -4.71
N TYR A 111 -20.85 -5.31 -4.78
CA TYR A 111 -21.58 -6.43 -5.35
C TYR A 111 -22.27 -7.32 -4.31
N CYS A 112 -21.52 -7.84 -3.32
CA CYS A 112 -22.09 -8.75 -2.32
C CYS A 112 -22.57 -8.06 -1.05
N HIS A 113 -22.35 -6.75 -0.91
CA HIS A 113 -22.72 -5.93 0.24
C HIS A 113 -22.17 -6.40 1.60
N LYS A 114 -21.26 -7.38 1.60
CA LYS A 114 -20.58 -7.83 2.82
C LYS A 114 -19.59 -6.75 3.27
N PRO A 115 -19.47 -6.51 4.59
CA PRO A 115 -18.48 -5.60 5.14
C PRO A 115 -17.07 -6.15 4.94
N PHE A 116 -16.11 -5.25 4.77
CA PHE A 116 -14.70 -5.62 4.76
C PHE A 116 -14.21 -5.85 6.19
N GLY A 117 -13.80 -7.09 6.50
CA GLY A 117 -13.22 -7.50 7.78
C GLY A 117 -11.70 -7.28 7.84
N GLU A 118 -10.99 -8.16 8.55
CA GLU A 118 -9.53 -8.19 8.53
C GLU A 118 -9.06 -8.73 7.17
N ILE A 119 -8.65 -7.82 6.28
CA ILE A 119 -8.31 -8.18 4.90
C ILE A 119 -6.90 -8.79 4.86
N HIS A 120 -6.78 -10.00 4.31
CA HIS A 120 -5.49 -10.63 4.00
C HIS A 120 -4.96 -10.15 2.65
N TRP A 121 -4.32 -8.99 2.66
CA TRP A 121 -3.89 -8.24 1.47
C TRP A 121 -2.82 -8.90 0.60
N HIS A 122 -2.09 -9.89 1.14
CA HIS A 122 -0.93 -10.48 0.45
C HIS A 122 -1.31 -11.51 -0.61
N ASP A 123 -2.39 -12.25 -0.39
CA ASP A 123 -2.79 -13.34 -1.28
C ASP A 123 -4.05 -12.99 -2.09
N HIS A 124 -4.92 -12.15 -1.54
CA HIS A 124 -6.21 -11.80 -2.15
C HIS A 124 -6.48 -10.30 -2.01
N PRO A 125 -5.75 -9.43 -2.75
CA PRO A 125 -5.98 -8.01 -2.71
C PRO A 125 -7.42 -7.70 -3.18
N PRO A 126 -8.20 -6.90 -2.43
CA PRO A 126 -9.51 -6.47 -2.90
C PRO A 126 -9.37 -5.55 -4.11
N ALA A 127 -10.46 -5.38 -4.83
CA ALA A 127 -10.50 -4.59 -6.05
C ALA A 127 -11.34 -3.33 -5.87
N LEU A 128 -11.16 -2.41 -6.80
CA LEU A 128 -12.03 -1.27 -6.99
C LEU A 128 -12.82 -1.46 -8.28
N VAL A 129 -14.04 -0.95 -8.32
CA VAL A 129 -14.87 -0.92 -9.53
C VAL A 129 -15.12 0.51 -9.98
N ASP A 130 -14.88 0.77 -11.26
CA ASP A 130 -15.16 2.05 -11.90
C ASP A 130 -16.64 2.19 -12.27
N TYR A 131 -17.04 3.36 -12.77
CA TYR A 131 -18.40 3.60 -13.24
C TYR A 131 -18.77 2.76 -14.48
N GLU A 132 -17.78 2.23 -15.21
CA GLU A 132 -17.95 1.34 -16.36
C GLU A 132 -18.07 -0.13 -15.95
N ARG A 133 -18.16 -0.42 -14.64
CA ARG A 133 -18.22 -1.75 -14.04
C ARG A 133 -16.98 -2.61 -14.30
N ARG A 134 -15.84 -2.00 -14.61
CA ARG A 134 -14.56 -2.70 -14.67
C ARG A 134 -13.94 -2.75 -13.29
N THR A 135 -13.61 -3.95 -12.85
CA THR A 135 -12.94 -4.20 -11.57
C THR A 135 -11.43 -4.30 -11.77
N VAL A 136 -10.65 -3.68 -10.90
CA VAL A 136 -9.18 -3.76 -10.89
C VAL A 136 -8.66 -3.90 -9.46
N GLU A 137 -7.74 -4.83 -9.22
CA GLU A 137 -7.07 -4.96 -7.92
C GLU A 137 -6.34 -3.66 -7.56
N TRP A 138 -6.40 -3.25 -6.29
CA TRP A 138 -5.83 -1.95 -5.88
C TRP A 138 -4.31 -1.87 -6.10
N ASP A 139 -3.60 -3.00 -6.06
CA ASP A 139 -2.15 -3.08 -6.22
C ASP A 139 -1.70 -2.92 -7.68
N LYS A 140 -2.60 -3.14 -8.64
CA LYS A 140 -2.39 -2.90 -10.08
C LYS A 140 -2.60 -1.44 -10.46
N ILE A 141 -3.27 -0.65 -9.62
CA ILE A 141 -3.45 0.78 -9.85
C ILE A 141 -2.10 1.49 -9.61
N PRO A 142 -1.62 2.31 -10.57
CA PRO A 142 -0.44 3.14 -10.34
C PRO A 142 -0.58 3.95 -9.05
N THR A 143 0.46 3.93 -8.21
CA THR A 143 0.38 4.48 -6.85
C THR A 143 0.00 5.96 -6.84
N ASP A 144 0.40 6.72 -7.85
CA ASP A 144 0.09 8.15 -8.03
C ASP A 144 -1.37 8.40 -8.46
N LYS A 145 -2.04 7.40 -9.05
CA LYS A 145 -3.46 7.41 -9.42
C LYS A 145 -4.36 6.84 -8.33
N LEU A 146 -3.78 6.25 -7.30
CA LEU A 146 -4.53 5.53 -6.28
C LEU A 146 -5.52 6.44 -5.56
N GLN A 147 -5.11 7.64 -5.15
CA GLN A 147 -6.02 8.56 -4.44
C GLN A 147 -7.19 9.03 -5.31
N ASP A 148 -6.97 9.25 -6.60
CA ASP A 148 -8.03 9.57 -7.55
C ASP A 148 -8.99 8.38 -7.71
N ALA A 149 -8.45 7.16 -7.82
CA ALA A 149 -9.25 5.94 -7.89
C ALA A 149 -10.09 5.73 -6.62
N LEU A 150 -9.50 5.90 -5.43
CA LEU A 150 -10.22 5.80 -4.15
C LEU A 150 -11.36 6.84 -4.01
N GLY A 151 -11.25 7.98 -4.69
CA GLY A 151 -12.29 9.02 -4.68
C GLY A 151 -13.43 8.79 -5.68
N THR A 152 -13.22 7.95 -6.70
CA THR A 152 -14.13 7.79 -7.84
C THR A 152 -14.70 6.38 -7.98
N HIS A 153 -14.05 5.39 -7.39
CA HIS A 153 -14.41 3.98 -7.52
C HIS A 153 -15.05 3.45 -6.23
N TRP A 154 -15.76 2.32 -6.35
CA TRP A 154 -16.37 1.62 -5.22
C TRP A 154 -15.56 0.39 -4.82
N PRO A 155 -15.60 -0.02 -3.55
CA PRO A 155 -14.83 -1.16 -3.08
C PRO A 155 -15.46 -2.48 -3.51
N VAL A 156 -14.64 -3.46 -3.87
CA VAL A 156 -15.04 -4.79 -4.31
C VAL A 156 -14.17 -5.84 -3.63
N CYS A 157 -14.79 -6.86 -3.04
CA CYS A 157 -14.03 -7.96 -2.45
C CYS A 157 -13.42 -8.84 -3.54
N TRP A 158 -12.31 -9.51 -3.23
CA TRP A 158 -11.58 -10.34 -4.20
C TRP A 158 -12.47 -11.40 -4.88
N ASN A 159 -13.35 -12.09 -4.13
CA ASN A 159 -14.29 -13.06 -4.72
C ASN A 159 -15.20 -12.43 -5.78
N CYS A 160 -15.72 -11.23 -5.52
CA CYS A 160 -16.56 -10.51 -6.47
C CYS A 160 -15.73 -10.02 -7.66
N HIS A 161 -14.49 -9.58 -7.44
CA HIS A 161 -13.57 -9.21 -8.51
C HIS A 161 -13.32 -10.36 -9.48
N ILE A 162 -13.00 -11.55 -8.97
CA ILE A 162 -12.79 -12.75 -9.78
C ILE A 162 -14.07 -13.11 -10.55
N ALA A 163 -15.22 -13.10 -9.88
CA ALA A 163 -16.50 -13.41 -10.51
C ALA A 163 -16.85 -12.44 -11.65
N GLU A 164 -16.67 -11.13 -11.45
CA GLU A 164 -16.96 -10.11 -12.46
C GLU A 164 -15.95 -10.11 -13.61
N THR A 165 -14.67 -10.37 -13.30
CA THR A 165 -13.63 -10.53 -14.31
C THR A 165 -13.91 -11.74 -15.19
N PHE A 166 -14.26 -12.89 -14.58
CA PHE A 166 -14.65 -14.09 -15.31
C PHE A 166 -15.88 -13.85 -16.19
N ARG A 167 -16.92 -13.19 -15.67
CA ARG A 167 -18.12 -12.86 -16.45
C ARG A 167 -17.82 -11.98 -17.68
N ARG A 168 -16.88 -11.05 -17.55
CA ARG A 168 -16.48 -10.14 -18.63
C ARG A 168 -15.61 -10.82 -19.69
N GLU A 169 -14.68 -11.65 -19.26
CA GLU A 169 -13.67 -12.25 -20.13
C GLU A 169 -14.11 -13.57 -20.75
N HIS A 170 -15.01 -14.29 -20.08
CA HIS A 170 -15.56 -15.58 -20.52
C HIS A 170 -17.10 -15.60 -20.44
N PRO A 171 -17.81 -14.66 -21.09
CA PRO A 171 -19.27 -14.60 -21.04
C PRO A 171 -19.95 -15.90 -21.52
N GLU A 172 -19.31 -16.63 -22.44
CA GLU A 172 -19.79 -17.91 -22.97
C GLU A 172 -19.82 -19.05 -21.95
N LEU A 173 -19.06 -18.93 -20.85
CA LEU A 173 -19.00 -19.94 -19.78
C LEU A 173 -19.91 -19.58 -18.60
N VAL A 174 -20.59 -18.43 -18.66
CA VAL A 174 -21.49 -17.97 -17.59
C VAL A 174 -22.87 -18.60 -17.79
N LEU A 175 -23.30 -19.39 -16.81
CA LEU A 175 -24.66 -19.91 -16.77
C LEU A 175 -25.48 -19.09 -15.78
N ASP A 176 -26.37 -18.26 -16.29
CA ASP A 176 -27.34 -17.53 -15.46
C ASP A 176 -28.45 -18.49 -15.02
N ARG A 177 -28.57 -18.68 -13.70
CA ARG A 177 -29.73 -19.37 -13.14
C ARG A 177 -30.93 -18.40 -13.22
N PRO A 178 -32.04 -18.77 -13.88
CA PRO A 178 -33.24 -17.95 -13.85
C PRO A 178 -33.69 -17.75 -12.40
N ALA A 179 -34.13 -16.53 -12.07
CA ALA A 179 -34.64 -16.21 -10.75
C ALA A 179 -35.73 -17.21 -10.36
N HIS A 180 -35.61 -17.81 -9.18
CA HIS A 180 -36.64 -18.71 -8.67
C HIS A 180 -37.91 -17.90 -8.45
N SER A 181 -38.88 -18.06 -9.35
CA SER A 181 -40.21 -17.49 -9.16
C SER A 181 -40.87 -18.31 -8.05
N PRO A 182 -41.26 -17.72 -6.90
CA PRO A 182 -42.01 -18.44 -5.89
C PRO A 182 -43.31 -18.90 -6.54
N THR A 183 -43.43 -20.20 -6.76
CA THR A 183 -44.60 -20.81 -7.37
C THR A 183 -45.76 -20.59 -6.39
N ALA A 184 -46.75 -19.80 -6.81
CA ALA A 184 -47.99 -19.60 -6.07
C ALA A 184 -48.64 -20.97 -5.83
N THR A 185 -48.37 -21.56 -4.67
CA THR A 185 -49.01 -22.79 -4.23
C THR A 185 -49.97 -22.40 -3.13
N GLY A 186 -51.24 -22.27 -3.48
CA GLY A 186 -52.28 -22.05 -2.48
C GLY A 186 -53.53 -21.37 -3.01
N THR A 187 -54.35 -22.11 -3.76
CA THR A 187 -55.82 -21.99 -3.70
C THR A 187 -56.45 -23.25 -4.31
N SER A 188 -56.82 -24.20 -3.44
CA SER A 188 -58.13 -24.88 -3.36
C SER A 188 -58.00 -26.16 -2.55
#